data_AF-A0A925U386-F1
#
_entry.id   AF-A0A925U386-F1
#
_cell.length_a   1.000
_cell.length_b   1.000
_cell.length_c   1.000
_cell.angle_alpha   90.00
_cell.angle_beta   90.00
_cell.angle_gamma   90.00
#
_symmetry.space_group_name_H-M   'P 1'
#
loop_
_entity.id
_entity.type
_entity.pdbx_description
1 polymer ?
#
loop_
_entity_poly.entity_id
_entity_poly.type
_entity_poly.pdbx_seq_one_letter_code
_entity_poly.pdbx_strand_id
1 'polypeptide(L)'
;MHVMKTALAATAVIALTAATAHAKIQCNGGFQITKRGGEISTPYCADGQVAAVARQYGMKVSADAVRNNPSEKQRACRLAGDDIRIKDACAGYRNDRPGKF
;
A
#
# COMPACT_ATOMS: atom_id res chain seq x y z
N MET A 1 -20.74 64.07 28.29
CA MET A 1 -21.47 62.77 28.23
C MET A 1 -21.96 62.63 26.79
N HIS A 2 -21.35 61.82 25.93
CA HIS A 2 -21.50 60.36 25.88
C HIS A 2 -20.26 59.70 25.28
N VAL A 3 -19.90 58.54 25.84
CA VAL A 3 -18.77 57.68 25.49
C VAL A 3 -19.12 56.88 24.23
N MET A 4 -18.45 57.14 23.11
CA MET A 4 -18.58 56.32 21.90
C MET A 4 -17.71 55.06 22.07
N LYS A 5 -18.39 53.92 22.15
CA LYS A 5 -17.93 52.63 22.63
C LYS A 5 -16.82 52.04 21.74
N THR A 6 -15.70 51.69 22.36
CA THR A 6 -14.65 50.84 21.78
C THR A 6 -15.22 49.45 21.48
N ALA A 7 -15.50 49.18 20.21
CA ALA A 7 -15.86 47.84 19.76
C ALA A 7 -14.59 46.98 19.71
N LEU A 8 -14.38 46.17 20.76
CA LEU A 8 -13.38 45.12 20.78
C LEU A 8 -13.81 44.05 19.75
N ALA A 9 -13.24 44.10 18.55
CA ALA A 9 -13.45 43.06 17.54
C ALA A 9 -12.71 41.79 18.00
N ALA A 10 -13.44 40.85 18.61
CA ALA A 10 -12.93 39.54 18.95
C ALA A 10 -12.80 38.71 17.66
N THR A 11 -11.60 38.69 17.07
CA THR A 11 -11.29 37.84 15.92
C THR A 11 -11.23 36.38 16.40
N ALA A 12 -12.31 35.62 16.19
CA ALA A 12 -12.32 34.18 16.42
C ALA A 12 -11.40 33.49 15.40
N VAL A 13 -10.21 33.07 15.84
CA VAL A 13 -9.30 32.25 15.03
C VAL A 13 -9.87 30.83 14.99
N ILE A 14 -10.58 30.49 13.91
CA ILE A 14 -11.01 29.13 13.66
C ILE A 14 -9.75 28.33 13.27
N ALA A 15 -9.20 27.57 14.22
CA ALA A 15 -8.14 26.62 13.94
C ALA A 15 -8.72 25.49 13.07
N LEU A 16 -8.50 25.57 11.75
CA LEU A 16 -8.77 24.44 10.84
C LEU A 16 -7.77 23.33 11.16
N THR A 17 -8.16 22.38 12.00
CA THR A 17 -7.47 21.09 12.08
C THR A 17 -7.81 20.31 10.81
N ALA A 18 -6.94 20.40 9.81
CA ALA A 18 -7.03 19.57 8.62
C ALA A 18 -6.80 18.10 9.03
N ALA A 19 -7.88 17.38 9.34
CA ALA A 19 -7.82 15.93 9.49
C ALA A 19 -7.38 15.36 8.14
N THR A 20 -6.15 14.86 8.06
CA THR A 20 -5.66 14.16 6.89
C THR A 20 -6.43 12.86 6.77
N ALA A 21 -7.42 12.82 5.88
CA ALA A 21 -8.10 11.59 5.53
C ALA A 21 -7.07 10.66 4.85
N HIS A 22 -6.47 9.76 5.61
CA HIS A 22 -5.68 8.66 5.06
C HIS A 22 -6.64 7.75 4.28
N ALA A 23 -6.74 7.99 2.97
CA ALA A 23 -7.48 7.10 2.09
C ALA A 23 -6.86 5.70 2.17
N LYS A 24 -7.62 4.74 2.68
CA LYS A 24 -7.18 3.35 2.78
C LYS A 24 -7.01 2.79 1.37
N ILE A 25 -5.80 2.34 1.03
CA ILE A 25 -5.52 1.66 -0.24
C ILE A 25 -6.34 0.37 -0.26
N GLN A 26 -7.12 0.18 -1.31
CA GLN A 26 -7.85 -1.06 -1.57
C GLN A 26 -7.14 -1.84 -2.66
N CYS A 27 -6.88 -3.12 -2.41
CA CYS A 27 -6.23 -4.01 -3.36
C CYS A 27 -7.21 -5.10 -3.81
N ASN A 28 -7.24 -5.37 -5.12
CA ASN A 28 -7.77 -6.59 -5.70
C ASN A 28 -6.58 -7.38 -6.28
N GLY A 29 -6.13 -8.39 -5.53
CA GLY A 29 -4.88 -9.08 -5.85
C GLY A 29 -3.69 -8.11 -5.92
N GLY A 30 -2.95 -8.15 -7.03
CA GLY A 30 -1.81 -7.26 -7.28
C GLY A 30 -2.18 -5.83 -7.73
N PHE A 31 -3.47 -5.53 -7.86
CA PHE A 31 -3.95 -4.26 -8.40
C PHE A 31 -4.54 -3.38 -7.29
N GLN A 32 -4.27 -2.08 -7.35
CA GLN A 32 -4.93 -1.08 -6.54
C GLN A 32 -6.21 -0.62 -7.23
N ILE A 33 -7.31 -0.58 -6.49
CA ILE A 33 -8.58 0.00 -6.93
C ILE A 33 -8.49 1.53 -6.80
N THR A 34 -8.68 2.22 -7.92
CA THR A 34 -8.69 3.69 -7.97
C THR A 34 -10.05 4.24 -7.55
N LYS A 35 -10.10 5.53 -7.18
CA LYS A 35 -11.37 6.19 -6.79
C LYS A 35 -12.45 6.15 -7.87
N ARG A 36 -12.08 5.94 -9.14
CA ARG A 36 -13.00 5.83 -10.29
C ARG A 36 -13.36 4.39 -10.64
N GLY A 37 -12.98 3.41 -9.80
CA GLY A 37 -13.26 1.99 -10.01
C GLY A 37 -12.31 1.27 -10.98
N GLY A 38 -11.36 1.98 -11.61
CA GLY A 38 -10.31 1.35 -12.41
C GLY A 38 -9.25 0.66 -11.56
N GLU A 39 -8.54 -0.31 -12.14
CA GLU A 39 -7.46 -1.04 -11.49
C GLU A 39 -6.10 -0.66 -12.06
N ILE A 40 -5.12 -0.42 -11.18
CA ILE A 40 -3.74 -0.15 -11.57
C ILE A 40 -2.81 -1.15 -10.87
N SER A 41 -1.88 -1.74 -11.61
CA SER A 41 -0.87 -2.60 -11.01
C SER A 41 0.07 -1.75 -10.15
N THR A 42 0.28 -2.13 -8.88
CA THR A 42 1.18 -1.40 -7.98
C THR A 42 2.08 -2.36 -7.22
N PRO A 43 3.35 -1.99 -6.93
CA PRO A 43 4.20 -2.78 -6.05
C PRO A 43 3.56 -3.04 -4.68
N TYR A 44 2.85 -2.05 -4.14
CA TYR A 44 2.19 -2.15 -2.83
C TYR A 44 1.19 -3.32 -2.78
N CYS A 45 0.27 -3.42 -3.75
CA CYS A 45 -0.71 -4.49 -3.80
C CYS A 45 -0.09 -5.81 -4.26
N ALA A 46 0.87 -5.78 -5.19
CA ALA A 46 1.61 -6.96 -5.63
C ALA A 46 2.32 -7.67 -4.46
N ASP A 47 3.03 -6.94 -3.59
CA ASP A 47 3.70 -7.50 -2.41
C ASP A 47 2.69 -8.08 -1.40
N GLY A 48 1.55 -7.42 -1.24
CA GLY A 48 0.43 -7.93 -0.44
C GLY A 48 -0.10 -9.26 -0.98
N GLN A 49 -0.23 -9.37 -2.31
CA GLN A 49 -0.64 -10.59 -2.98
C GLN A 49 0.42 -11.70 -2.85
N VAL A 50 1.71 -11.38 -2.97
CA VAL A 50 2.81 -12.33 -2.68
C VAL A 50 2.68 -12.90 -1.27
N ALA A 51 2.50 -12.05 -0.26
CA ALA A 51 2.31 -12.51 1.12
C ALA A 51 1.02 -13.34 1.29
N ALA A 52 -0.07 -12.98 0.61
CA ALA A 52 -1.33 -13.73 0.67
C ALA A 52 -1.19 -15.13 0.06
N VAL A 53 -0.57 -15.24 -1.12
CA VAL A 53 -0.32 -16.52 -1.78
C VAL A 53 0.69 -17.35 -0.98
N ALA A 54 1.81 -16.78 -0.53
CA ALA A 54 2.80 -17.51 0.26
C ALA A 54 2.20 -18.11 1.55
N ARG A 55 1.24 -17.43 2.19
CA ARG A 55 0.48 -17.97 3.33
C ARG A 55 -0.38 -19.18 2.94
N GLN A 56 -0.99 -19.18 1.76
CA GLN A 56 -1.72 -20.35 1.24
C GLN A 56 -0.79 -21.55 1.00
N TYR A 57 0.49 -21.29 0.73
CA TYR A 57 1.55 -22.30 0.61
C TYR A 57 2.24 -22.62 1.95
N GLY A 58 1.71 -22.15 3.09
CA GLY A 58 2.18 -22.50 4.43
C GLY A 58 3.23 -21.56 5.04
N MET A 59 3.65 -20.48 4.35
CA MET A 59 4.59 -19.50 4.90
C MET A 59 3.88 -18.49 5.81
N LYS A 60 4.36 -18.36 7.05
CA LYS A 60 3.91 -17.30 7.96
C LYS A 60 4.66 -16.00 7.63
N VAL A 61 4.08 -15.15 6.78
CA VAL A 61 4.66 -13.86 6.38
C VAL A 61 3.57 -12.79 6.24
N SER A 62 3.91 -11.54 6.59
CA SER A 62 3.02 -10.38 6.42
C SER A 62 3.31 -9.63 5.11
N ALA A 63 2.32 -8.87 4.63
CA ALA A 63 2.53 -7.99 3.48
C ALA A 63 3.62 -6.94 3.72
N ASP A 64 3.74 -6.45 4.96
CA ASP A 64 4.77 -5.50 5.35
C ASP A 64 6.18 -6.11 5.29
N ALA A 65 6.33 -7.36 5.78
CA ALA A 65 7.59 -8.09 5.70
C ALA A 65 8.04 -8.31 4.25
N VAL A 66 7.13 -8.72 3.35
CA VAL A 66 7.44 -8.87 1.93
C VAL A 66 7.86 -7.53 1.30
N ARG A 67 7.18 -6.44 1.65
CA ARG A 67 7.44 -5.12 1.06
C ARG A 67 8.78 -4.52 1.51
N ASN A 68 9.09 -4.64 2.80
CA ASN A 68 10.21 -3.93 3.41
C ASN A 68 11.47 -4.79 3.53
N ASN A 69 11.38 -6.10 3.28
CA ASN A 69 12.52 -7.01 3.35
C ASN A 69 12.66 -7.83 2.04
N PRO A 70 13.64 -7.49 1.18
CA PRO A 70 13.89 -8.20 -0.07
C PRO A 70 14.15 -9.70 0.11
N SER A 71 14.75 -10.10 1.24
CA SER A 71 15.01 -11.52 1.54
C SER A 71 13.72 -12.28 1.85
N GLU A 72 12.77 -11.65 2.55
CA GLU A 72 11.44 -12.25 2.77
C GLU A 72 10.64 -12.37 1.48
N LYS A 73 10.71 -11.35 0.61
CA LYS A 73 10.12 -11.42 -0.73
C LYS A 73 10.73 -12.53 -1.56
N GLN A 74 12.06 -12.64 -1.57
CA GLN A 74 12.75 -13.72 -2.27
C GLN A 74 12.34 -15.08 -1.73
N ARG A 75 12.26 -15.26 -0.41
CA ARG A 75 11.84 -16.52 0.21
C ARG A 75 10.40 -16.88 -0.16
N ALA A 76 9.48 -15.92 -0.11
CA ALA A 76 8.09 -16.12 -0.53
C ALA A 76 7.99 -16.49 -2.02
N CYS A 77 8.74 -15.80 -2.88
CA CYS A 77 8.76 -16.08 -4.31
C CYS A 77 9.44 -17.41 -4.67
N ARG A 78 10.45 -17.86 -3.92
CA ARG A 78 11.02 -19.21 -4.12
C ARG A 78 10.04 -20.32 -3.73
N LEU A 79 9.18 -20.07 -2.74
CA LEU A 79 8.19 -21.05 -2.29
C LEU A 79 6.98 -21.15 -3.23
N ALA A 80 6.44 -20.01 -3.65
CA ALA A 80 5.14 -19.94 -4.32
C ALA A 80 5.16 -19.21 -5.68
N GLY A 81 6.33 -18.79 -6.16
CA GLY A 81 6.46 -17.93 -7.34
C GLY A 81 5.92 -18.53 -8.63
N ASP A 82 5.71 -19.85 -8.70
CA ASP A 82 5.05 -20.55 -9.80
C ASP A 82 3.54 -20.30 -9.89
N ASP A 83 2.91 -19.80 -8.83
CA ASP A 83 1.51 -19.42 -8.84
C ASP A 83 1.27 -18.24 -9.79
N ILE A 84 0.35 -18.42 -10.74
CA ILE A 84 0.04 -17.44 -11.79
C ILE A 84 -0.34 -16.07 -11.24
N ARG A 85 -0.91 -15.99 -10.03
CA ARG A 85 -1.35 -14.73 -9.39
C ARG A 85 -0.18 -13.84 -8.97
N ILE A 86 1.01 -14.40 -8.80
CA ILE A 86 2.20 -13.68 -8.33
C ILE A 86 3.41 -13.87 -9.26
N LYS A 87 3.23 -14.57 -10.38
CA LYS A 87 4.29 -14.87 -11.34
C LYS A 87 5.08 -13.62 -11.76
N ASP A 88 4.37 -12.56 -12.13
CA ASP A 88 5.02 -11.32 -12.60
C ASP A 88 5.74 -10.60 -11.44
N ALA A 89 5.13 -10.59 -10.24
CA ALA A 89 5.74 -9.99 -9.05
C ALA A 89 7.01 -10.75 -8.58
N CYS A 90 7.11 -12.03 -8.94
CA CYS A 90 8.21 -12.92 -8.58
C CYS A 90 9.20 -13.20 -9.72
N ALA A 91 9.04 -12.57 -10.89
CA ALA A 91 9.84 -12.88 -12.08
C ALA A 91 11.36 -12.78 -11.86
N GLY A 92 11.84 -11.87 -11.01
CA GLY A 92 13.27 -11.71 -10.68
C GLY A 92 13.81 -12.68 -9.63
N TYR A 93 12.96 -13.53 -9.04
CA TYR A 93 13.33 -14.47 -7.98
C TYR A 93 13.18 -15.94 -8.37
N ARG A 94 12.58 -16.21 -9.53
CA ARG A 94 12.40 -17.55 -10.06
C ARG A 94 13.61 -17.98 -10.89
N ASN A 95 13.93 -19.26 -10.84
CA ASN A 95 15.07 -19.84 -11.57
C ASN A 95 14.76 -20.14 -13.05
N ASP A 96 13.53 -19.87 -13.52
CA ASP A 96 13.04 -20.18 -14.87
C ASP A 96 13.20 -19.02 -15.86
N ARG A 97 13.71 -17.87 -15.43
CA ARG A 97 14.14 -16.78 -16.32
C ARG A 97 15.63 -16.49 -16.18
N PRO A 98 16.49 -16.98 -17.10
CA PRO A 98 17.85 -16.49 -17.19
C PRO A 98 17.82 -15.04 -17.72
N GLY A 99 17.98 -14.09 -16.80
CA GLY A 99 18.25 -12.68 -17.09
C GLY A 99 17.02 -11.78 -17.18
N LYS A 100 16.86 -10.90 -16.18
CA LYS A 100 17.04 -9.45 -16.31
C LYS A 100 17.28 -8.89 -14.91
N PHE A 101 18.55 -8.58 -14.63
CA PHE A 101 18.93 -7.65 -13.57
C PHE A 101 18.61 -6.22 -14.03
#